data_AF-A0A356BFV8-F1
#
_entry.id   AF-A0A356BFV8-F1
#
_cell.length_a   1.000
_cell.length_b   1.000
_cell.length_c   1.000
_cell.angle_alpha   90.00
_cell.angle_beta   90.00
_cell.angle_gamma   90.00
#
_symmetry.space_group_name_H-M   'P 1'
#
loop_
_entity.id
_entity.type
_entity.pdbx_description
1 polymer ?
#
loop_
_entity_poly.entity_id
_entity_poly.type
_entity_poly.pdbx_seq_one_letter_code
_entity_poly.pdbx_strand_id
1 'polypeptide(L)'
;MFTAKTITLLTLAACVSVPLAAETVLTDHNLDQLELMIPKLQQLQQRPQNNQFKLQQHCDWSKHYQQLSAQEKDKNYQKQIEQLVKQHGFTPQQFVELSAKVTWPVLDSIQPALQVSQQALMFVPAAQRQNAEKSIRQGQQYYQTLTGCLTAEDKTALARHNDRIMQIAKRLGGVEQLLPAGVANSGRE
;
A
#
# COMPACT_ATOMS: atom_id res chain seq x y z
N MET A 1 -69.55 32.71 -14.05
CA MET A 1 -68.28 32.99 -13.34
C MET A 1 -67.81 31.69 -12.70
N PHE A 2 -66.67 31.19 -13.16
CA PHE A 2 -66.04 29.96 -12.68
C PHE A 2 -65.10 30.28 -11.51
N THR A 3 -65.09 29.46 -10.46
CA THR A 3 -64.01 29.47 -9.46
C THR A 3 -63.58 28.05 -9.10
N ALA A 4 -62.25 27.92 -9.01
CA ALA A 4 -61.42 26.76 -9.27
C ALA A 4 -61.47 25.62 -8.25
N LYS A 5 -61.22 24.41 -8.77
CA LYS A 5 -60.80 23.21 -8.06
C LYS A 5 -59.36 23.38 -7.54
N THR A 6 -59.12 23.02 -6.29
CA THR A 6 -57.76 22.86 -5.73
C THR A 6 -57.26 21.45 -6.01
N ILE A 7 -56.18 21.32 -6.77
CA ILE A 7 -55.44 20.06 -6.96
C ILE A 7 -54.20 20.15 -6.07
N THR A 8 -54.13 19.29 -5.05
CA THR A 8 -52.95 19.13 -4.20
C THR A 8 -51.98 18.20 -4.93
N LEU A 9 -50.86 18.75 -5.44
CA LEU A 9 -49.74 17.95 -5.92
C LEU A 9 -48.93 17.45 -4.73
N LEU A 10 -48.83 16.13 -4.58
CA LEU A 10 -47.96 15.45 -3.64
C LEU A 10 -46.61 15.18 -4.34
N THR A 11 -45.59 15.96 -4.06
CA THR A 11 -44.24 15.79 -4.63
C THR A 11 -43.49 14.72 -3.82
N LEU A 12 -43.37 13.51 -4.36
CA LEU A 12 -42.46 12.48 -3.84
C LEU A 12 -41.01 12.94 -4.05
N ALA A 13 -40.30 13.24 -2.95
CA ALA A 13 -38.86 13.45 -2.97
C ALA A 13 -38.16 12.08 -3.08
N ALA A 14 -37.65 11.76 -4.26
CA ALA A 14 -36.76 10.62 -4.45
C ALA A 14 -35.39 10.95 -3.83
N CYS A 15 -35.04 10.27 -2.73
CA CYS A 15 -33.69 10.30 -2.18
C CYS A 15 -32.74 9.61 -3.17
N VAL A 16 -32.03 10.41 -3.97
CA VAL A 16 -30.86 9.97 -4.71
C VAL A 16 -29.74 9.75 -3.71
N SER A 17 -29.51 8.50 -3.30
CA SER A 17 -28.36 8.11 -2.49
C SER A 17 -27.10 8.23 -3.36
N VAL A 18 -26.42 9.38 -3.25
CA VAL A 18 -25.09 9.56 -3.81
C VAL A 18 -24.15 8.64 -3.03
N PRO A 19 -23.44 7.69 -3.67
CA PRO A 19 -22.43 6.92 -2.97
C PRO A 19 -21.32 7.88 -2.54
N LEU A 20 -21.14 8.05 -1.24
CA LEU A 20 -19.94 8.66 -0.69
C LEU A 20 -18.76 7.87 -1.26
N ALA A 21 -17.95 8.51 -2.11
CA ALA A 21 -16.68 7.95 -2.53
C ALA A 21 -15.90 7.66 -1.23
N ALA A 22 -15.45 6.41 -1.06
CA ALA A 22 -14.67 6.06 0.13
C ALA A 22 -13.44 6.97 0.18
N GLU A 23 -13.33 7.76 1.26
CA GLU A 23 -12.23 8.72 1.45
C GLU A 23 -10.88 8.04 1.64
N THR A 24 -10.88 6.71 1.82
CA THR A 24 -9.71 5.85 1.88
C THR A 24 -9.90 4.58 1.04
N VAL A 25 -8.81 4.04 0.49
CA VAL A 25 -8.81 2.70 -0.14
C VAL A 25 -8.79 1.57 0.90
N LEU A 26 -8.60 1.85 2.19
CA LEU A 26 -8.55 0.87 3.28
C LEU A 26 -9.96 0.51 3.79
N THR A 27 -10.83 0.07 2.89
CA THR A 27 -12.18 -0.39 3.23
C THR A 27 -12.21 -1.89 3.46
N ASP A 28 -13.21 -2.38 4.21
CA ASP A 28 -13.44 -3.81 4.40
C ASP A 28 -13.46 -4.57 3.06
N HIS A 29 -14.20 -4.04 2.07
CA HIS A 29 -14.30 -4.61 0.73
C HIS A 29 -12.95 -4.70 0.01
N ASN A 30 -12.16 -3.62 0.05
CA ASN A 30 -10.86 -3.61 -0.63
C ASN A 30 -9.86 -4.55 0.06
N LEU A 31 -9.90 -4.65 1.39
CA LEU A 31 -9.08 -5.62 2.11
C LEU A 31 -9.50 -7.07 1.79
N ASP A 32 -10.80 -7.35 1.67
CA ASP A 32 -11.31 -8.67 1.24
C ASP A 32 -10.79 -9.04 -0.15
N GLN A 33 -10.91 -8.11 -1.12
CA GLN A 33 -10.43 -8.33 -2.48
C GLN A 33 -8.91 -8.52 -2.55
N LEU A 34 -8.15 -7.76 -1.75
CA LEU A 34 -6.70 -7.94 -1.66
C LEU A 34 -6.35 -9.32 -1.11
N GLU A 35 -7.00 -9.77 -0.03
CA GLU A 35 -6.76 -11.09 0.57
C GLU A 35 -7.02 -12.25 -0.39
N LEU A 36 -8.09 -12.17 -1.17
CA LEU A 36 -8.42 -13.14 -2.22
C LEU A 36 -7.36 -13.15 -3.34
N MET A 37 -6.75 -12.00 -3.60
CA MET A 37 -5.74 -11.82 -4.64
C MET A 37 -4.35 -12.34 -4.23
N ILE A 38 -4.01 -12.35 -2.93
CA ILE A 38 -2.68 -12.72 -2.40
C ILE A 38 -2.14 -14.04 -2.97
N PRO A 39 -2.88 -15.18 -2.99
CA PRO A 39 -2.31 -16.45 -3.48
C PRO A 39 -1.87 -16.37 -4.94
N LYS A 40 -2.62 -15.63 -5.77
CA LYS A 40 -2.28 -15.42 -7.18
C LYS A 40 -1.09 -14.46 -7.33
N LEU A 41 -1.01 -13.41 -6.49
CA LEU A 41 0.17 -12.54 -6.44
C LEU A 41 1.43 -13.33 -6.08
N GLN A 42 1.35 -14.21 -5.09
CA GLN A 42 2.46 -15.06 -4.67
C GLN A 42 2.95 -15.98 -5.78
N GLN A 43 2.03 -16.54 -6.60
CA GLN A 43 2.39 -17.33 -7.78
C GLN A 43 3.15 -16.50 -8.82
N LEU A 44 2.71 -15.26 -9.07
CA LEU A 44 3.37 -14.35 -10.00
C LEU A 44 4.74 -13.85 -9.48
N GLN A 45 4.93 -13.80 -8.16
CA GLN A 45 6.14 -13.30 -7.50
C GLN A 45 7.28 -14.33 -7.39
N GLN A 46 7.12 -15.57 -7.87
CA GLN A 46 8.16 -16.62 -7.86
C GLN A 46 9.36 -16.36 -8.79
N ARG A 47 9.61 -15.10 -9.16
CA ARG A 47 10.68 -14.64 -10.04
C ARG A 47 11.66 -13.71 -9.29
N PRO A 48 12.88 -13.49 -9.82
CA PRO A 48 13.80 -12.49 -9.28
C PRO A 48 13.12 -11.11 -9.22
N GLN A 49 13.05 -10.54 -8.01
CA GLN A 49 12.41 -9.24 -7.79
C GLN A 49 13.34 -8.10 -8.19
N ASN A 50 12.76 -7.01 -8.69
CA ASN A 50 13.51 -5.77 -8.87
C ASN A 50 13.69 -5.09 -7.50
N ASN A 51 14.81 -5.35 -6.84
CA ASN A 51 15.10 -4.77 -5.52
C ASN A 51 15.55 -3.29 -5.58
N GLN A 52 15.46 -2.65 -6.75
CA GLN A 52 15.95 -1.28 -6.98
C GLN A 52 14.84 -0.26 -7.19
N PHE A 53 13.59 -0.57 -6.85
CA PHE A 53 12.50 0.40 -6.96
C PHE A 53 12.81 1.66 -6.16
N LYS A 54 12.80 2.80 -6.84
CA LYS A 54 12.90 4.12 -6.21
C LYS A 54 11.53 4.73 -6.12
N LEU A 55 11.03 4.88 -4.90
CA LEU A 55 9.82 5.65 -4.62
C LEU A 55 10.18 7.13 -4.51
N GLN A 56 9.50 7.97 -5.27
CA GLN A 56 9.66 9.43 -5.23
C GLN A 56 8.80 10.03 -4.11
N GLN A 57 9.20 11.16 -3.54
CA GLN A 57 8.45 11.81 -2.46
C GLN A 57 7.27 12.64 -3.01
N HIS A 58 6.13 12.00 -3.26
CA HIS A 58 4.85 12.65 -3.57
C HIS A 58 3.67 11.72 -3.26
N CYS A 59 2.44 12.26 -3.22
CA CYS A 59 1.22 11.49 -2.90
C CYS A 59 0.30 11.27 -4.10
N ASP A 60 0.77 11.56 -5.31
CA ASP A 60 0.07 11.22 -6.55
C ASP A 60 0.27 9.73 -6.86
N TRP A 61 -0.73 8.91 -6.56
CA TRP A 61 -0.71 7.46 -6.77
C TRP A 61 -0.74 7.06 -8.25
N SER A 62 -1.32 7.91 -9.11
CA SER A 62 -1.27 7.70 -10.56
C SER A 62 0.16 7.86 -11.08
N LYS A 63 0.84 8.90 -10.63
CA LYS A 63 2.26 9.12 -10.93
C LYS A 63 3.16 8.03 -10.35
N HIS A 64 2.88 7.54 -9.14
CA HIS A 64 3.58 6.39 -8.57
C HIS A 64 3.46 5.15 -9.45
N TYR A 65 2.24 4.83 -9.87
CA TYR A 65 2.02 3.70 -10.77
C TYR A 65 2.80 3.86 -12.09
N GLN A 66 2.76 5.04 -12.72
CA GLN A 66 3.52 5.30 -13.95
C GLN A 66 5.02 5.12 -13.75
N GLN A 67 5.57 5.60 -12.63
CA GLN A 67 6.99 5.45 -12.30
C GLN A 67 7.38 3.99 -12.03
N LEU A 68 6.55 3.22 -11.33
CA LEU A 68 6.78 1.79 -11.08
C LEU A 68 6.70 0.99 -12.38
N SER A 69 5.67 1.26 -13.19
CA SER A 69 5.48 0.69 -14.54
C SER A 69 6.69 0.95 -15.46
N ALA A 70 7.26 2.16 -15.42
CA ALA A 70 8.45 2.49 -16.19
C ALA A 70 9.71 1.74 -15.72
N GLN A 71 9.79 1.41 -14.43
CA GLN A 71 10.91 0.65 -13.84
C GLN A 71 10.79 -0.87 -14.04
N GLU A 72 9.59 -1.39 -14.32
CA GLU A 72 9.37 -2.80 -14.60
C GLU A 72 9.88 -3.18 -16.00
N LYS A 73 10.86 -4.10 -16.04
CA LYS A 73 11.49 -4.57 -17.28
C LYS A 73 10.66 -5.63 -17.99
N ASP A 74 9.90 -6.43 -17.24
CA ASP A 74 9.07 -7.49 -17.79
C ASP A 74 7.63 -7.01 -18.02
N LYS A 75 7.35 -6.63 -19.27
CA LYS A 75 6.03 -6.15 -19.67
C LYS A 75 4.95 -7.23 -19.65
N ASN A 76 5.31 -8.51 -19.70
CA ASN A 76 4.34 -9.59 -19.60
C ASN A 76 3.89 -9.77 -18.15
N TYR A 77 4.85 -9.80 -17.22
CA TYR A 77 4.55 -9.79 -15.78
C TYR A 77 3.68 -8.60 -15.40
N GLN A 78 4.05 -7.40 -15.86
CA GLN A 78 3.27 -6.19 -15.59
C GLN A 78 1.81 -6.33 -16.05
N LYS A 79 1.58 -6.83 -17.27
CA LYS A 79 0.23 -7.07 -17.80
C LYS A 79 -0.54 -8.11 -16.97
N GLN A 80 0.11 -9.18 -16.51
CA GLN A 80 -0.53 -10.20 -15.68
C GLN A 80 -0.98 -9.62 -14.34
N ILE A 81 -0.15 -8.80 -13.70
CA ILE A 81 -0.52 -8.07 -12.48
C ILE A 81 -1.69 -7.14 -12.75
N GLU A 82 -1.63 -6.31 -13.80
CA GLU A 82 -2.72 -5.37 -14.14
C GLU A 82 -4.03 -6.11 -14.43
N GLN A 83 -3.98 -7.26 -15.09
CA GLN A 83 -5.16 -8.08 -15.37
C GLN A 83 -5.72 -8.69 -14.08
N LEU A 84 -4.87 -9.23 -13.21
CA LEU A 84 -5.26 -9.79 -11.93
C LEU A 84 -5.92 -8.73 -11.04
N VAL A 85 -5.32 -7.54 -10.97
CA VAL A 85 -5.82 -6.37 -10.23
C VAL A 85 -7.21 -5.97 -10.73
N LYS A 86 -7.40 -5.88 -12.06
CA LYS A 86 -8.72 -5.59 -12.66
C LYS A 86 -9.77 -6.65 -12.37
N GLN A 87 -9.39 -7.94 -12.34
CA GLN A 87 -10.31 -9.03 -12.00
C GLN A 87 -10.85 -8.92 -10.57
N HIS A 88 -10.13 -8.27 -9.66
CA HIS A 88 -10.53 -8.04 -8.27
C HIS A 88 -11.11 -6.63 -8.05
N GLY A 89 -11.53 -5.95 -9.12
CA GLY A 89 -12.25 -4.66 -9.02
C GLY A 89 -11.36 -3.45 -8.78
N PHE A 90 -10.04 -3.59 -8.85
CA PHE A 90 -9.11 -2.49 -8.65
C PHE A 90 -8.65 -1.87 -9.98
N THR A 91 -8.38 -0.57 -9.94
CA THR A 91 -7.47 0.06 -10.90
C THR A 91 -6.01 -0.18 -10.48
N PRO A 92 -5.04 -0.14 -11.42
CA PRO A 92 -3.62 -0.26 -11.07
C PRO A 92 -3.16 0.78 -10.04
N GLN A 93 -3.69 2.01 -10.11
CA GLN A 93 -3.39 3.09 -9.18
C GLN A 93 -3.89 2.78 -7.76
N GLN A 94 -5.15 2.35 -7.64
CA GLN A 94 -5.72 1.93 -6.35
C GLN A 94 -4.96 0.76 -5.74
N PHE A 95 -4.49 -0.19 -6.57
CA PHE A 95 -3.69 -1.30 -6.07
C PHE A 95 -2.32 -0.87 -5.55
N VAL A 96 -1.65 0.07 -6.23
CA VAL A 96 -0.38 0.64 -5.75
C VAL A 96 -0.60 1.36 -4.43
N GLU A 97 -1.63 2.21 -4.35
CA GLU A 97 -2.00 2.93 -3.13
C GLU A 97 -2.32 1.97 -1.98
N LEU A 98 -3.19 0.99 -2.21
CA LEU A 98 -3.60 0.01 -1.21
C LEU A 98 -2.41 -0.81 -0.71
N SER A 99 -1.56 -1.29 -1.62
CA SER A 99 -0.36 -2.06 -1.27
C SER A 99 0.61 -1.24 -0.41
N ALA A 100 0.80 0.03 -0.77
CA ALA A 100 1.63 0.95 0.00
C ALA A 100 1.05 1.20 1.41
N LYS A 101 -0.24 1.47 1.51
CA LYS A 101 -0.91 1.71 2.80
C LYS A 101 -0.95 0.46 3.69
N VAL A 102 -1.16 -0.72 3.11
CA VAL A 102 -1.17 -2.01 3.84
C VAL A 102 0.23 -2.41 4.33
N THR A 103 1.30 -2.02 3.63
CA THR A 103 2.67 -2.29 4.07
C THR A 103 3.18 -1.30 5.11
N TRP A 104 2.57 -0.11 5.20
CA TRP A 104 2.99 0.95 6.12
C TRP A 104 3.06 0.53 7.60
N PRO A 105 2.06 -0.15 8.20
CA PRO A 105 2.13 -0.53 9.62
C PRO A 105 3.33 -1.41 9.95
N VAL A 106 3.74 -2.28 9.03
CA VAL A 106 4.93 -3.10 9.26
C VAL A 106 6.19 -2.24 9.22
N LEU A 107 6.26 -1.27 8.29
CA LEU A 107 7.38 -0.32 8.23
C LEU A 107 7.46 0.56 9.47
N ASP A 108 6.32 0.99 9.97
CA ASP A 108 6.22 1.76 11.22
C ASP A 108 6.74 0.93 12.41
N SER A 109 6.37 -0.35 12.48
CA SER A 109 6.81 -1.26 13.56
C SER A 109 8.33 -1.49 13.59
N ILE A 110 9.00 -1.47 12.43
CA ILE A 110 10.46 -1.68 12.34
C ILE A 110 11.25 -0.36 12.39
N GLN A 111 10.59 0.80 12.37
CA GLN A 111 11.26 2.09 12.35
C GLN A 111 12.19 2.31 13.56
N PRO A 112 11.84 1.91 14.80
CA PRO A 112 12.78 1.96 15.92
C PRO A 112 14.02 1.10 15.69
N ALA A 113 13.86 -0.10 15.11
CA ALA A 113 14.99 -0.97 14.80
C ALA A 113 15.89 -0.37 13.70
N LEU A 114 15.32 0.31 12.70
CA LEU A 114 16.10 1.04 11.69
C LEU A 114 16.90 2.20 12.30
N GLN A 115 16.33 2.92 13.29
CA GLN A 115 17.05 3.99 14.01
C GLN A 115 18.22 3.43 14.83
N VAL A 116 18.01 2.34 15.56
CA VAL A 116 19.08 1.64 16.29
C VAL A 116 20.15 1.13 15.32
N SER A 117 19.74 0.54 14.20
CA SER A 117 20.66 0.05 13.16
C SER A 117 21.52 1.17 12.59
N GLN A 118 20.95 2.37 12.38
CA GLN A 118 21.70 3.55 11.92
C GLN A 118 22.78 3.95 12.92
N GLN A 119 22.48 3.93 14.22
CA GLN A 119 23.47 4.22 15.27
C GLN A 119 24.53 3.12 15.37
N ALA A 120 24.14 1.87 15.15
CA ALA A 120 25.03 0.71 15.21
C ALA A 120 25.95 0.55 13.98
N LEU A 121 25.75 1.34 12.90
CA LEU A 121 26.60 1.28 11.69
C LEU A 121 28.09 1.45 11.98
N MET A 122 28.44 2.17 13.05
CA MET A 122 29.84 2.34 13.48
C MET A 122 30.51 1.02 13.87
N PHE A 123 29.73 0.02 14.31
CA PHE A 123 30.21 -1.31 14.68
C PHE A 123 30.21 -2.31 13.51
N VAL A 124 29.63 -1.94 12.36
CA VAL A 124 29.63 -2.78 11.15
C VAL A 124 30.99 -2.69 10.44
N PRO A 125 31.59 -3.82 10.01
CA PRO A 125 32.83 -3.82 9.23
C PRO A 125 32.73 -2.94 7.98
N ALA A 126 33.82 -2.24 7.63
CA ALA A 126 33.84 -1.27 6.53
C ALA A 126 33.31 -1.85 5.21
N ALA A 127 33.64 -3.10 4.90
CA ALA A 127 33.19 -3.80 3.68
C ALA A 127 31.66 -3.97 3.59
N GLN A 128 30.96 -4.02 4.73
CA GLN A 128 29.50 -4.22 4.80
C GLN A 128 28.74 -2.93 5.10
N ARG A 129 29.42 -1.93 5.69
CA ARG A 129 28.81 -0.67 6.16
C ARG A 129 28.10 0.09 5.05
N GLN A 130 28.70 0.20 3.87
CA GLN A 130 28.12 0.95 2.76
C GLN A 130 26.77 0.36 2.29
N ASN A 131 26.68 -0.97 2.23
CA ASN A 131 25.44 -1.66 1.86
C ASN A 131 24.38 -1.51 2.95
N ALA A 132 24.76 -1.69 4.22
CA ALA A 132 23.86 -1.50 5.36
C ALA A 132 23.31 -0.07 5.43
N GLU A 133 24.17 0.94 5.25
CA GLU A 133 23.79 2.35 5.26
C GLU A 133 22.84 2.68 4.10
N LYS A 134 23.08 2.12 2.90
CA LYS A 134 22.17 2.27 1.76
C LYS A 134 20.79 1.67 2.06
N SER A 135 20.73 0.46 2.60
CA SER A 135 19.47 -0.20 2.95
C SER A 135 18.69 0.56 4.03
N ILE A 136 19.38 1.04 5.09
CA ILE A 136 18.74 1.82 6.16
C ILE A 136 18.18 3.13 5.59
N ARG A 137 18.96 3.87 4.80
CA ARG A 137 18.49 5.10 4.16
C ARG A 137 17.31 4.86 3.23
N GLN A 138 17.34 3.79 2.45
CA GLN A 138 16.24 3.42 1.56
C GLN A 138 14.96 3.12 2.36
N GLY A 139 15.06 2.34 3.45
CA GLY A 139 13.94 2.06 4.34
C GLY A 139 13.36 3.32 4.97
N GLN A 140 14.21 4.21 5.48
CA GLN A 140 13.80 5.49 6.07
C GLN A 140 13.11 6.42 5.05
N GLN A 141 13.66 6.53 3.84
CA GLN A 141 13.05 7.34 2.77
C GLN A 141 11.69 6.78 2.36
N TYR A 142 11.57 5.45 2.27
CA TYR A 142 10.31 4.79 1.94
C TYR A 142 9.26 5.03 3.02
N TYR A 143 9.63 4.83 4.29
CA TYR A 143 8.76 5.15 5.43
C TYR A 143 8.29 6.61 5.41
N GLN A 144 9.21 7.57 5.28
CA GLN A 144 8.88 9.00 5.23
C GLN A 144 7.92 9.35 4.10
N THR A 145 8.14 8.76 2.91
CA THR A 145 7.27 8.99 1.75
C THR A 145 5.86 8.51 2.02
N LEU A 146 5.71 7.29 2.54
CA LEU A 146 4.40 6.71 2.82
C LEU A 146 3.70 7.46 3.96
N THR A 147 4.40 7.75 5.06
CA THR A 147 3.86 8.52 6.19
C THR A 147 3.34 9.88 5.76
N GLY A 148 4.05 10.56 4.85
CA GLY A 148 3.63 11.86 4.30
C GLY A 148 2.37 11.79 3.44
N CYS A 149 1.96 10.60 2.99
CA CYS A 149 0.81 10.39 2.12
C CYS A 149 -0.40 9.76 2.80
N LEU A 150 -0.34 9.51 4.11
CA LEU A 150 -1.49 9.03 4.88
C LEU A 150 -2.39 10.19 5.31
N THR A 151 -3.66 10.14 4.91
CA THR A 151 -4.69 11.07 5.38
C THR A 151 -5.16 10.73 6.80
N ALA A 152 -6.07 11.53 7.36
CA ALA A 152 -6.67 11.24 8.67
C ALA A 152 -7.57 9.98 8.62
N GLU A 153 -8.27 9.81 7.50
CA GLU A 153 -9.16 8.69 7.21
C GLU A 153 -8.34 7.41 7.05
N ASP A 154 -7.19 7.49 6.37
CA ASP A 154 -6.26 6.36 6.27
C ASP A 154 -5.77 5.93 7.65
N LYS A 155 -5.34 6.87 8.50
CA LYS A 155 -4.87 6.56 9.86
C LYS A 155 -5.97 5.91 10.70
N THR A 156 -7.20 6.39 10.56
CA THR A 156 -8.36 5.82 11.24
C THR A 156 -8.63 4.39 10.76
N ALA A 157 -8.59 4.15 9.45
CA ALA A 157 -8.78 2.83 8.88
C ALA A 157 -7.63 1.86 9.23
N LEU A 158 -6.38 2.33 9.23
CA LEU A 158 -5.21 1.56 9.66
C LEU A 158 -5.33 1.14 11.12
N ALA A 159 -5.79 2.03 12.00
CA ALA A 159 -6.03 1.69 13.40
C ALA A 159 -7.17 0.67 13.55
N ARG A 160 -8.26 0.84 12.80
CA ARG A 160 -9.40 -0.08 12.81
C ARG A 160 -9.05 -1.48 12.31
N HIS A 161 -8.20 -1.58 11.28
CA HIS A 161 -7.87 -2.84 10.61
C HIS A 161 -6.46 -3.35 10.92
N ASN A 162 -5.83 -2.88 12.01
CA ASN A 162 -4.41 -3.11 12.28
C ASN A 162 -4.00 -4.59 12.18
N ASP A 163 -4.63 -5.47 12.97
CA ASP A 163 -4.30 -6.90 13.01
C ASP A 163 -4.44 -7.56 11.65
N ARG A 164 -5.54 -7.23 10.95
CA ARG A 164 -5.84 -7.75 9.61
C ARG A 164 -4.78 -7.32 8.60
N ILE A 165 -4.44 -6.03 8.60
CA ILE A 165 -3.43 -5.46 7.70
C ILE A 165 -2.05 -6.05 8.00
N MET A 166 -1.69 -6.25 9.26
CA MET A 166 -0.44 -6.91 9.64
C MET A 166 -0.36 -8.34 9.09
N GLN A 167 -1.45 -9.10 9.15
CA GLN A 167 -1.52 -10.44 8.57
C GLN A 167 -1.41 -10.43 7.04
N ILE A 168 -2.10 -9.51 6.37
CA ILE A 168 -1.99 -9.32 4.92
C ILE A 168 -0.55 -9.00 4.54
N ALA A 169 0.07 -8.01 5.19
CA ALA A 169 1.41 -7.55 4.89
C ALA A 169 2.46 -8.64 5.08
N LYS A 170 2.32 -9.48 6.12
CA LYS A 170 3.16 -10.66 6.33
C LYS A 170 3.05 -11.65 5.17
N ARG A 171 1.84 -11.90 4.66
CA ARG A 171 1.62 -12.81 3.52
C ARG A 171 2.12 -12.25 2.20
N LEU A 172 2.21 -10.92 2.05
CA LEU A 172 2.76 -10.26 0.86
C LEU A 172 4.31 -10.27 0.83
N GLY A 173 4.99 -10.67 1.91
CA GLY A 173 6.46 -10.80 1.95
C GLY A 173 7.23 -9.47 1.82
N GLY A 174 6.56 -8.33 1.93
CA GLY A 174 7.12 -7.02 1.57
C GLY A 174 8.20 -6.49 2.52
N VAL A 175 8.31 -7.04 3.74
CA VAL A 175 9.19 -6.48 4.78
C VAL A 175 10.53 -7.22 4.87
N GLU A 176 10.54 -8.52 4.60
CA GLU A 176 11.77 -9.33 4.56
C GLU A 176 12.76 -8.82 3.49
N GLN A 177 12.25 -8.14 2.46
CA GLN A 177 13.05 -7.54 1.38
C GLN A 177 13.61 -6.14 1.73
N LEU A 178 13.03 -5.47 2.73
CA LEU A 178 13.41 -4.12 3.18
C LEU A 178 14.32 -4.14 4.40
N LEU A 179 14.34 -5.26 5.13
CA LEU A 179 15.22 -5.46 6.26
C LEU A 179 16.62 -5.89 5.79
N PRO A 180 17.70 -5.32 6.35
CA PRO A 180 19.04 -5.89 6.18
C PRO A 180 19.01 -7.37 6.57
N ALA A 181 19.75 -8.22 5.85
CA ALA A 181 19.74 -9.68 6.07
C ALA A 181 20.03 -10.12 7.52
N GLY A 182 20.69 -9.26 8.32
CA GLY A 182 20.92 -9.48 9.76
C GLY A 182 19.75 -9.13 10.69
N VAL A 183 18.76 -8.37 10.23
CA VAL A 183 17.55 -7.98 10.98
C VAL A 183 16.35 -8.84 10.57
N ALA A 184 16.28 -9.27 9.31
CA ALA A 184 15.23 -10.16 8.82
C ALA A 184 15.25 -11.56 9.48
N ASN A 185 16.44 -12.01 9.95
CA ASN A 185 16.63 -13.34 10.53
C ASN A 185 16.57 -13.40 12.07
N SER A 186 16.50 -12.27 12.78
CA SER A 186 16.50 -12.26 14.26
C SER A 186 15.13 -12.54 14.90
N GLY A 187 14.11 -12.87 14.10
CA GLY A 187 12.77 -13.26 14.56
C GLY A 187 12.46 -14.76 14.39
N ARG A 188 13.47 -15.58 14.04
CA ARG A 188 13.41 -17.05 14.06
C ARG A 188 14.32 -17.58 15.17
N GLU A 189 13.96 -17.28 16.41
CA GLU A 189 14.39 -18.05 17.59
C GLU A 189 13.18 -18.27 18.50
#